data_AF-A0A0X1KQM1-F1
#
_entry.id   AF-A0A0X1KQM1-F1
#
_cell.length_a   1.000
_cell.length_b   1.000
_cell.length_c   1.000
_cell.angle_alpha   90.00
_cell.angle_beta   90.00
_cell.angle_gamma   90.00
#
_symmetry.space_group_name_H-M   'P 1'
#
loop_
_entity.id
_entity.type
_entity.pdbx_description
1 polymer ?
#
loop_
_entity_poly.entity_id
_entity_poly.type
_entity_poly.pdbx_seq_one_letter_code
_entity_poly.pdbx_strand_id
1 'polypeptide(L)'
;MTYKVFAWISVVLLFYNFSLFPLRRILKRYKGAQKFLIFGSKLHRFTGILLLITGAIHGYLALGTITLHTGWLLWSGVLLLFIYYLLRKRLKRRWLILHRFTDFFVVAWFFVHFFFPWLF
;
A
#
# COMPACT_ATOMS: atom_id res chain seq x y z
N MET A 1 10.82 1.37 20.55
CA MET A 1 11.62 2.10 19.54
C MET A 1 11.61 1.39 18.18
N THR A 2 11.92 0.09 18.14
CA THR A 2 12.06 -0.69 16.88
C THR A 2 10.80 -0.76 16.01
N TYR A 3 9.61 -1.00 16.58
CA TYR A 3 8.38 -1.10 15.80
C TYR A 3 7.98 0.20 15.10
N LYS A 4 8.35 1.37 15.65
CA LYS A 4 8.04 2.69 15.06
C LYS A 4 8.84 2.94 13.78
N VAL A 5 10.06 2.39 13.69
CA VAL A 5 10.89 2.51 12.47
C VAL A 5 10.20 1.79 11.32
N PHE A 6 9.74 0.55 11.54
CA PHE A 6 8.98 -0.19 10.54
C PHE A 6 7.67 0.50 10.17
N ALA A 7 6.99 1.12 11.13
CA ALA A 7 5.80 1.94 10.86
C ALA A 7 6.09 3.05 9.85
N TRP A 8 7.11 3.88 10.12
CA TRP A 8 7.47 4.99 9.24
C TRP A 8 7.96 4.54 7.88
N ILE A 9 8.72 3.43 7.81
CA ILE A 9 9.10 2.82 6.52
C ILE A 9 7.83 2.42 5.75
N SER A 10 6.87 1.77 6.40
CA SER A 10 5.59 1.42 5.78
C SER A 10 4.81 2.66 5.33
N VAL A 11 4.80 3.76 6.09
CA VAL A 11 4.15 5.01 5.68
C VAL A 11 4.77 5.55 4.39
N VAL A 12 6.10 5.67 4.33
CA VAL A 12 6.81 6.17 3.14
C VAL A 12 6.52 5.28 1.94
N LEU A 13 6.57 3.96 2.12
CA LEU A 13 6.27 3.00 1.05
C LEU A 13 4.82 3.10 0.60
N LEU A 14 3.86 3.20 1.52
CA LEU A 14 2.44 3.34 1.19
C LEU A 14 2.21 4.57 0.31
N PHE A 15 2.67 5.74 0.74
CA PHE A 15 2.45 6.98 0.00
C PHE A 15 3.24 7.03 -1.31
N TYR A 16 4.45 6.45 -1.36
CA TYR A 16 5.17 6.26 -2.62
C TYR A 16 4.33 5.45 -3.61
N ASN A 17 3.83 4.28 -3.18
CA ASN A 17 3.06 3.38 -4.05
C ASN A 17 1.76 4.04 -4.52
N PHE A 18 1.02 4.69 -3.61
CA PHE A 18 -0.22 5.40 -3.92
C PHE A 18 0.03 6.58 -4.87
N SER A 19 1.09 7.37 -4.65
CA SER A 19 1.37 8.61 -5.39
C SER A 19 1.55 8.41 -6.90
N LEU A 20 1.93 7.22 -7.35
CA LEU A 20 2.07 6.92 -8.78
C LEU A 20 0.75 7.07 -9.53
N PHE A 21 -0.40 6.82 -8.90
CA PHE A 21 -1.70 7.03 -9.52
C PHE A 21 -1.98 8.50 -9.85
N PRO A 22 -1.99 9.44 -8.88
CA PRO A 22 -2.20 10.86 -9.17
C PRO A 22 -1.07 11.44 -10.02
N LEU A 23 0.19 11.04 -9.81
CA LEU A 23 1.31 11.52 -10.64
C LEU A 23 1.12 11.16 -12.11
N ARG A 24 0.66 9.94 -12.43
CA ARG A 24 0.36 9.56 -13.82
C ARG A 24 -0.79 10.38 -14.41
N ARG A 25 -1.75 10.84 -13.61
CA ARG A 25 -2.88 11.67 -14.06
C ARG A 25 -2.45 13.10 -14.33
N ILE A 26 -1.67 13.68 -13.42
CA ILE A 26 -1.15 15.04 -13.50
C ILE A 26 -0.13 15.16 -14.63
N LEU A 27 0.83 14.25 -14.67
CA LEU A 27 1.97 14.32 -15.59
C LEU A 27 1.71 13.71 -16.97
N LYS A 28 0.47 13.29 -17.28
CA LYS A 28 0.13 12.59 -18.54
C LYS A 28 0.53 13.36 -19.82
N ARG A 29 0.58 14.70 -19.75
CA ARG A 29 0.91 15.58 -20.89
C ARG A 29 2.40 15.94 -20.97
N TYR A 30 3.18 15.66 -19.92
CA TYR A 30 4.59 16.04 -19.83
C TYR A 30 5.48 14.90 -20.33
N LYS A 31 5.95 15.01 -21.58
CA LYS A 31 6.79 13.98 -22.21
C LYS A 31 8.06 13.67 -21.41
N GLY A 32 8.68 14.69 -20.80
CA GLY A 32 9.87 14.52 -19.95
C GLY A 32 9.65 13.66 -18.71
N ALA A 33 8.41 13.58 -18.21
CA ALA A 33 8.07 12.78 -17.04
C ALA A 33 7.89 11.28 -17.34
N GLN A 34 7.81 10.88 -18.63
CA GLN A 34 7.53 9.48 -18.99
C GLN A 34 8.60 8.52 -18.47
N LYS A 35 9.90 8.87 -18.58
CA LYS A 35 11.00 8.04 -18.06
C LYS A 35 10.89 7.83 -16.55
N PHE A 36 10.60 8.91 -15.82
CA PHE A 36 10.37 8.88 -14.37
C PHE A 36 9.18 7.99 -13.99
N LEU A 37 8.03 8.15 -14.67
CA LEU A 37 6.83 7.34 -14.40
C LEU A 37 7.03 5.86 -14.71
N ILE A 38 7.76 5.52 -15.78
CA ILE A 38 8.09 4.14 -16.14
C ILE A 38 9.00 3.53 -15.07
N PHE A 39 10.05 4.24 -14.67
CA PHE A 39 10.96 3.79 -13.62
C PHE A 39 10.22 3.59 -12.29
N GLY A 40 9.45 4.59 -11.85
CA GLY A 40 8.67 4.48 -10.62
C GLY A 40 7.68 3.32 -10.64
N SER A 41 7.14 2.97 -11.80
CA SER A 41 6.21 1.83 -11.91
C SER A 41 6.88 0.47 -11.90
N LYS A 42 8.17 0.39 -12.29
CA LYS A 42 8.96 -0.82 -12.05
C LYS A 42 9.21 -0.98 -10.55
N LEU A 43 9.58 0.12 -9.88
CA LEU A 43 9.88 0.12 -8.46
C LEU A 43 8.64 -0.14 -7.58
N HIS A 44 7.47 0.37 -7.96
CA HIS A 44 6.16 0.14 -7.32
C HIS A 44 5.94 -1.32 -6.87
N ARG A 45 6.24 -2.28 -7.76
CA ARG A 45 6.04 -3.69 -7.41
C ARG A 45 6.93 -4.12 -6.25
N PHE A 46 8.21 -3.74 -6.27
CA PHE A 46 9.16 -4.10 -5.22
C PHE A 46 8.83 -3.37 -3.91
N THR A 47 8.49 -2.08 -3.99
CA THR A 47 8.08 -1.28 -2.83
C THR A 47 6.76 -1.75 -2.23
N GLY A 48 5.84 -2.28 -3.03
CA GLY A 48 4.59 -2.88 -2.54
C GLY A 48 4.83 -4.19 -1.77
N ILE A 49 5.76 -5.03 -2.24
CA ILE A 49 6.19 -6.22 -1.49
C ILE A 49 6.87 -5.82 -0.18
N LEU A 50 7.77 -4.82 -0.23
CA LEU A 50 8.44 -4.32 0.97
C LEU A 50 7.44 -3.71 1.97
N LEU A 51 6.41 -3.02 1.49
CA LEU A 51 5.33 -2.50 2.33
C LEU A 51 4.61 -3.62 3.08
N LEU A 52 4.32 -4.72 2.38
CA LEU A 52 3.65 -5.89 2.96
C LEU A 52 4.50 -6.53 4.06
N ILE A 53 5.81 -6.69 3.82
CA ILE A 53 6.75 -7.26 4.80
C ILE A 53 6.92 -6.32 6.01
N THR A 54 7.21 -5.04 5.77
CA THR A 54 7.45 -4.06 6.83
C THR A 54 6.21 -3.81 7.68
N GLY A 55 5.02 -3.79 7.07
CA GLY A 55 3.75 -3.67 7.78
C GLY A 55 3.45 -4.88 8.68
N ALA A 56 3.76 -6.10 8.20
CA ALA A 56 3.61 -7.31 9.00
C ALA A 56 4.56 -7.32 10.20
N ILE A 57 5.84 -6.98 9.97
CA ILE A 57 6.85 -6.87 11.05
C ILE A 57 6.44 -5.80 12.07
N HIS A 58 5.99 -4.64 11.60
CA HIS A 58 5.47 -3.59 12.47
C HIS A 58 4.32 -4.09 13.35
N GLY A 59 3.30 -4.71 12.76
CA GLY A 59 2.14 -5.24 13.48
C GLY A 59 2.54 -6.30 14.51
N TYR A 60 3.39 -7.25 14.12
CA TYR A 60 3.88 -8.29 15.03
C TYR A 60 4.67 -7.71 16.21
N LEU A 61 5.57 -6.76 15.97
CA LEU A 61 6.34 -6.12 17.04
C LEU A 61 5.50 -5.20 17.92
N ALA A 62 4.39 -4.65 17.40
CA ALA A 62 3.51 -3.77 18.15
C ALA A 62 2.51 -4.53 19.03
N LEU A 63 1.94 -5.63 18.52
CA LEU A 63 0.89 -6.39 19.19
C LEU A 63 1.41 -7.64 19.93
N GLY A 64 2.54 -8.19 19.50
CA GLY A 64 3.12 -9.44 20.04
C GLY A 64 2.31 -10.72 19.72
N THR A 65 1.06 -10.57 19.26
CA THR A 65 0.13 -11.65 18.94
C THR A 65 -0.77 -11.25 17.75
N ILE A 66 -1.49 -12.20 17.18
CA ILE A 66 -2.51 -11.94 16.16
C ILE A 66 -3.83 -11.61 16.85
N THR A 67 -4.14 -10.33 16.96
CA THR A 67 -5.44 -9.84 17.47
C THR A 67 -6.15 -9.00 16.43
N LEU A 68 -7.48 -8.90 16.53
CA LEU A 68 -8.24 -7.90 15.78
C LEU A 68 -7.72 -6.51 16.18
N HIS A 69 -7.30 -5.72 15.20
CA HIS A 69 -6.74 -4.39 15.40
C HIS A 69 -6.88 -3.62 14.09
N THR A 70 -7.01 -2.30 14.13
CA THR A 70 -7.11 -1.47 12.92
C THR A 70 -5.91 -1.68 11.96
N GLY A 71 -4.72 -1.96 12.51
CA GLY A 71 -3.52 -2.25 11.73
C GLY A 71 -3.62 -3.57 10.95
N TRP A 72 -4.31 -4.57 11.49
CA TRP A 72 -4.58 -5.82 10.79
C TRP A 72 -5.50 -5.61 9.59
N LEU A 73 -6.53 -4.77 9.76
CA LEU A 73 -7.44 -4.44 8.67
C LEU A 73 -6.73 -3.65 7.56
N LEU A 74 -5.92 -2.65 7.94
CA LEU A 74 -5.07 -1.91 7.00
C LEU A 74 -4.12 -2.85 6.24
N TRP A 75 -3.39 -3.70 6.95
CA TRP A 75 -2.44 -4.63 6.35
C TRP A 75 -3.12 -5.64 5.43
N SER A 76 -4.31 -6.14 5.80
CA SER A 76 -5.09 -7.05 4.96
C SER A 76 -5.50 -6.39 3.63
N GLY A 77 -5.77 -5.08 3.63
CA GLY A 77 -6.01 -4.31 2.41
C GLY A 77 -4.79 -4.27 1.49
N VAL A 78 -3.59 -4.05 2.05
CA VAL A 78 -2.32 -4.11 1.30
C VAL A 78 -2.08 -5.52 0.73
N LEU A 79 -2.33 -6.57 1.51
CA LEU A 79 -2.26 -7.96 1.05
C LEU A 79 -3.24 -8.20 -0.11
N LEU A 80 -4.46 -7.70 -0.01
CA LEU A 80 -5.48 -7.83 -1.04
C LEU A 80 -5.07 -7.13 -2.36
N LEU A 81 -4.44 -5.96 -2.28
CA LEU A 81 -3.85 -5.27 -3.45
C LEU A 81 -2.84 -6.16 -4.18
N PHE A 82 -1.99 -6.86 -3.44
CA PHE A 82 -1.02 -7.80 -4.00
C PHE A 82 -1.69 -9.03 -4.61
N ILE A 83 -2.71 -9.59 -3.95
CA ILE A 83 -3.50 -10.71 -4.48
C ILE A 83 -4.15 -10.35 -5.82
N TYR A 84 -4.74 -9.16 -5.97
CA TYR A 84 -5.30 -8.73 -7.25
C TYR A 84 -4.26 -8.68 -8.37
N TYR A 85 -3.03 -8.25 -8.05
CA TYR A 85 -1.93 -8.24 -8.99
C TYR A 85 -1.52 -9.67 -9.42
N LEU A 86 -1.50 -10.63 -8.49
CA LEU A 86 -1.25 -12.05 -8.82
C LEU A 86 -2.37 -12.62 -9.70
N LEU A 87 -3.62 -12.30 -9.39
CA LEU A 87 -4.81 -12.76 -10.11
C LEU A 87 -5.12 -11.96 -11.38
N ARG A 88 -4.24 -11.05 -11.82
CA ARG A 88 -4.49 -10.15 -12.96
C ARG A 88 -4.91 -10.88 -14.25
N LYS A 89 -4.36 -12.07 -14.51
CA LYS A 89 -4.70 -12.89 -15.69
C LYS A 89 -6.14 -13.41 -15.60
N ARG A 90 -6.56 -13.87 -14.42
CA ARG A 90 -7.91 -14.40 -14.17
C ARG A 90 -8.96 -13.29 -14.15
N LEU A 91 -8.65 -12.16 -13.53
CA LEU A 91 -9.59 -11.05 -13.32
C LEU A 91 -9.69 -10.09 -14.53
N LYS A 92 -8.78 -10.18 -15.51
CA LYS A 92 -8.77 -9.33 -16.72
C LYS A 92 -8.93 -7.84 -16.34
N ARG A 93 -9.73 -7.05 -17.03
CA ARG A 93 -9.90 -5.61 -16.72
C ARG A 93 -10.35 -5.32 -15.28
N ARG A 94 -11.02 -6.25 -14.61
CA ARG A 94 -11.53 -6.06 -13.23
C ARG A 94 -10.41 -5.91 -12.20
N TRP A 95 -9.23 -6.51 -12.42
CA TRP A 95 -8.13 -6.42 -11.45
C TRP A 95 -7.71 -4.96 -11.20
N LEU A 96 -7.67 -4.13 -12.24
CA LEU A 96 -7.33 -2.70 -12.11
C LEU A 96 -8.38 -1.91 -11.36
N ILE A 97 -9.67 -2.24 -11.54
CA ILE A 97 -10.78 -1.57 -10.87
C ILE A 97 -10.73 -1.92 -9.38
N LEU A 98 -10.63 -3.20 -9.07
CA LEU A 98 -10.53 -3.70 -7.70
C LEU A 98 -9.29 -3.14 -7.00
N HIS A 99 -8.12 -3.24 -7.64
CA HIS A 99 -6.88 -2.71 -7.09
C HIS A 99 -6.99 -1.21 -6.81
N ARG A 100 -7.50 -0.40 -7.75
CA ARG A 100 -7.65 1.04 -7.53
C ARG A 100 -8.65 1.36 -6.42
N PHE A 101 -9.79 0.68 -6.36
CA PHE A 101 -10.78 0.93 -5.32
C PHE A 101 -10.23 0.57 -3.93
N THR A 102 -9.57 -0.58 -3.82
CA THR A 102 -8.92 -1.00 -2.58
C THR A 102 -7.76 -0.09 -2.19
N ASP A 103 -7.06 0.52 -3.14
CA ASP A 103 -5.97 1.46 -2.86
C ASP A 103 -6.49 2.70 -2.08
N PHE A 104 -7.63 3.25 -2.50
CA PHE A 104 -8.31 4.32 -1.74
C PHE A 104 -8.79 3.86 -0.36
N PHE A 105 -9.30 2.63 -0.26
CA PHE A 105 -9.71 2.05 1.01
C PHE A 105 -8.53 1.87 1.97
N VAL A 106 -7.38 1.42 1.47
CA VAL A 106 -6.13 1.29 2.23
C VAL A 106 -5.67 2.66 2.73
N VAL A 107 -5.70 3.70 1.90
CA VAL A 107 -5.35 5.06 2.34
C VAL A 107 -6.33 5.58 3.41
N ALA A 108 -7.63 5.32 3.28
CA ALA A 108 -8.60 5.69 4.31
C ALA A 108 -8.32 4.96 5.63
N TRP A 109 -8.08 3.65 5.59
CA TRP A 109 -7.71 2.87 6.76
C TRP A 109 -6.35 3.23 7.34
N PHE A 110 -5.43 3.74 6.54
CA PHE A 110 -4.18 4.29 7.06
C PHE A 110 -4.46 5.44 8.01
N PHE A 111 -5.33 6.40 7.64
CA PHE A 111 -5.68 7.51 8.53
C PHE A 111 -6.42 7.03 9.78
N VAL A 112 -7.34 6.07 9.65
CA VAL A 112 -8.02 5.47 10.81
C VAL A 112 -6.99 4.83 11.75
N HIS A 113 -6.09 3.99 11.23
CA HIS A 113 -5.06 3.34 12.03
C HIS A 113 -4.06 4.33 12.64
N PHE A 114 -3.72 5.40 11.92
CA PHE A 114 -2.76 6.42 12.36
C PHE A 114 -3.31 7.26 13.51
N PHE A 115 -4.57 7.70 13.44
CA PHE A 115 -5.20 8.54 14.48
C PHE A 115 -5.90 7.72 15.57
N PHE A 116 -6.46 6.56 15.21
CA PHE A 116 -7.26 5.70 16.09
C PHE A 116 -6.80 4.24 16.01
N PRO A 117 -5.54 3.93 16.38
CA PRO A 117 -5.01 2.56 16.26
C PRO A 117 -5.84 1.53 17.04
N TRP A 118 -6.37 1.92 18.20
CA TRP A 118 -7.11 1.04 19.13
C TRP A 118 -8.63 1.21 19.03
N LEU A 119 -9.16 1.50 17.83
CA LEU A 119 -10.61 1.63 17.63
C LEU A 119 -11.38 0.36 18.04
N PHE A 120 -10.74 -0.79 17.87
CA PHE A 120 -11.17 -2.12 18.30
C PHE A 120 -9.96 -3.05 18.38
#